data_AF-A0A429XF66-F1
#
_entry.id   AF-A0A429XF66-F1
#
_cell.length_a   1.000
_cell.length_b   1.000
_cell.length_c   1.000
_cell.angle_alpha   90.00
_cell.angle_beta   90.00
_cell.angle_gamma   90.00
#
_symmetry.space_group_name_H-M   'P 1'
#
loop_
_entity.id
_entity.type
_entity.pdbx_description
1 polymer ?
#
loop_
_entity_poly.entity_id
_entity_poly.type
_entity_poly.pdbx_seq_one_letter_code
_entity_poly.pdbx_strand_id
1 'polypeptide(L)'
;MSRWGYFSVYLIGGGATCLSGYLNGIFVHKYGSENILKLGWILMFISGFLLLFGFYFFGINLLAISIPVAFFYFGVSFVFPNSFAKAFTPFGHIAVTAAALYGCLQTLGAVITGYISSYIPNNNQLPLAIIMITVPTLSWLIYKVLKLNKL
;
A
#
# COMPACT_ATOMS: atom_id res chain seq x y z
N MET A 1 2.05 9.40 22.52
CA MET A 1 2.41 8.01 22.15
C MET A 1 3.86 7.77 22.55
N SER A 2 4.17 6.75 23.34
CA SER A 2 5.53 6.47 23.82
C SER A 2 6.45 6.03 22.65
N ARG A 3 7.76 6.29 22.75
CA ARG A 3 8.78 5.89 21.75
C ARG A 3 8.70 4.40 21.37
N TRP A 4 8.25 3.56 22.31
CA TRP A 4 7.96 2.13 22.13
C TRP A 4 6.80 1.84 21.16
N GLY A 5 5.78 2.70 21.13
CA GLY A 5 4.65 2.56 20.22
C GLY A 5 5.08 2.70 18.76
N TYR A 6 5.81 3.77 18.42
CA TYR A 6 6.34 3.95 17.07
C TYR A 6 7.23 2.79 16.65
N PHE A 7 8.13 2.34 17.53
CA PHE A 7 9.02 1.22 17.27
C PHE A 7 8.25 -0.08 16.96
N SER A 8 7.16 -0.36 17.69
CA SER A 8 6.31 -1.53 17.42
C SER A 8 5.63 -1.47 16.05
N VAL A 9 5.17 -0.30 15.62
CA VAL A 9 4.49 -0.11 14.31
C VAL A 9 5.48 -0.33 13.17
N TYR A 10 6.71 0.21 13.29
CA TYR A 10 7.75 0.02 12.28
C TYR A 10 8.23 -1.44 12.19
N LEU A 11 8.41 -2.11 13.34
CA LEU A 11 8.80 -3.51 13.37
C LEU A 11 7.73 -4.43 12.77
N ILE A 12 6.47 -4.21 13.15
CA ILE A 12 5.34 -4.99 12.63
C ILE A 12 5.19 -4.75 11.12
N GLY A 13 5.26 -3.49 10.67
CA GLY A 13 5.20 -3.13 9.26
C GLY A 13 6.34 -3.77 8.45
N GLY A 14 7.59 -3.62 8.91
CA GLY A 14 8.77 -4.20 8.28
C GLY A 14 8.69 -5.74 8.22
N GLY A 15 8.37 -6.38 9.33
CA GLY A 15 8.20 -7.84 9.40
C GLY A 15 7.09 -8.33 8.47
N ALA A 16 5.96 -7.64 8.42
CA ALA A 16 4.86 -7.94 7.51
C ALA A 16 5.27 -7.79 6.04
N THR A 17 6.03 -6.75 5.67
CA THR A 17 6.52 -6.58 4.29
C THR A 17 7.50 -7.67 3.86
N CYS A 18 8.41 -8.10 4.74
CA CYS A 18 9.35 -9.18 4.45
C CYS A 18 8.62 -10.52 4.26
N LEU A 19 7.71 -10.86 5.18
CA LEU A 19 6.94 -12.10 5.10
C LEU A 19 6.04 -12.13 3.85
N SER A 20 5.33 -11.03 3.59
CA SER A 20 4.51 -10.91 2.38
C SER A 20 5.34 -10.92 1.11
N GLY A 21 6.53 -10.32 1.09
CA GLY A 21 7.42 -10.37 -0.07
C GLY A 21 7.82 -11.80 -0.43
N TYR A 22 8.14 -12.61 0.57
CA TYR A 22 8.41 -14.03 0.40
C TYR A 22 7.18 -14.80 -0.12
N LEU A 23 6.02 -14.60 0.52
CA LEU A 23 4.77 -15.24 0.10
C LEU A 23 4.33 -14.82 -1.30
N ASN A 24 4.57 -13.57 -1.67
CA ASN A 24 4.29 -13.03 -3.00
C ASN A 24 5.06 -13.80 -4.07
N GLY A 25 6.35 -14.04 -3.84
CA GLY A 25 7.20 -14.80 -4.75
C GLY A 25 6.66 -16.21 -5.00
N ILE A 26 6.11 -16.87 -3.98
CA ILE A 26 5.51 -18.20 -4.13
C ILE A 26 4.15 -18.11 -4.84
N PHE A 27 3.28 -17.22 -4.37
CA PHE A 27 1.91 -17.14 -4.85
C PHE A 27 1.84 -16.63 -6.29
N VAL A 28 2.74 -15.75 -6.72
CA VAL A 28 2.71 -15.17 -8.08
C VAL A 28 2.90 -16.23 -9.15
N HIS A 29 3.77 -17.21 -8.87
CA HIS A 29 3.96 -18.34 -9.76
C HIS A 29 2.77 -19.30 -9.77
N LYS A 30 2.05 -19.45 -8.65
CA LYS A 30 0.92 -20.40 -8.52
C LYS A 30 -0.43 -19.84 -9.01
N TYR A 31 -0.75 -18.59 -8.69
CA TYR A 31 -2.08 -18.00 -8.91
C TYR A 31 -2.09 -16.91 -9.99
N GLY A 32 -0.92 -16.49 -10.47
CA GLY A 32 -0.75 -15.42 -11.44
C GLY A 32 -0.83 -14.02 -10.83
N SER A 33 -0.12 -13.09 -11.46
CA SER A 33 0.02 -11.70 -11.00
C SER A 33 -1.30 -10.94 -10.91
N GLU A 34 -2.29 -11.24 -11.77
CA GLU A 34 -3.59 -10.55 -11.74
C GLU A 34 -4.44 -10.93 -10.52
N ASN A 35 -4.43 -12.19 -10.10
CA ASN A 35 -5.18 -12.62 -8.92
C ASN A 35 -4.56 -12.07 -7.62
N ILE A 36 -3.24 -11.95 -7.59
CA ILE A 36 -2.53 -11.38 -6.45
C ILE A 36 -2.74 -9.87 -6.34
N LEU A 37 -2.81 -9.16 -7.47
CA LEU A 37 -3.20 -7.75 -7.46
C LEU A 37 -4.57 -7.56 -6.81
N LYS A 38 -5.56 -8.39 -7.19
CA LYS A 38 -6.89 -8.37 -6.57
C LYS A 38 -6.84 -8.66 -5.08
N LEU A 39 -6.10 -9.70 -4.67
CA LEU A 39 -5.95 -10.06 -3.27
C LEU A 39 -5.27 -8.94 -2.46
N GLY A 40 -4.24 -8.30 -3.02
CA GLY A 40 -3.57 -7.15 -2.41
C GLY A 40 -4.51 -5.98 -2.18
N TRP A 41 -5.32 -5.60 -3.17
CA TRP A 41 -6.33 -4.55 -2.99
C TRP A 41 -7.39 -4.92 -1.95
N ILE A 42 -7.87 -6.17 -1.93
CA ILE A 42 -8.83 -6.64 -0.92
C ILE A 42 -8.24 -6.49 0.49
N LEU A 43 -6.98 -6.90 0.69
CA LEU A 43 -6.30 -6.74 1.98
C LEU A 43 -6.14 -5.26 2.37
N MET A 44 -5.80 -4.39 1.42
CA MET A 44 -5.72 -2.95 1.66
C MET A 44 -7.09 -2.36 2.04
N PHE A 45 -8.18 -2.76 1.37
CA PHE A 45 -9.52 -2.32 1.73
C PHE A 45 -9.92 -2.79 3.12
N ILE A 46 -9.70 -4.07 3.44
CA ILE A 46 -9.95 -4.63 4.76
C ILE A 46 -9.19 -3.83 5.82
N SER A 47 -7.93 -3.47 5.57
CA SER A 47 -7.14 -2.66 6.51
C SER A 47 -7.72 -1.26 6.74
N GLY A 48 -8.17 -0.58 5.69
CA GLY A 48 -8.79 0.75 5.82
C GLY A 48 -10.07 0.69 6.65
N PHE A 49 -10.92 -0.30 6.41
CA PHE A 49 -12.12 -0.53 7.22
C PHE A 49 -11.78 -0.91 8.66
N LEU A 50 -10.82 -1.81 8.89
CA LEU A 50 -10.38 -2.19 10.24
C LEU A 50 -9.89 -0.97 11.03
N LEU A 51 -9.20 -0.03 10.37
CA LEU A 51 -8.72 1.19 11.01
C LEU A 51 -9.88 2.14 11.38
N LEU A 52 -10.88 2.29 10.50
CA LEU A 52 -12.11 3.04 10.81
C LEU A 52 -12.90 2.42 11.98
N PHE A 53 -13.11 1.10 11.94
CA PHE A 53 -13.79 0.38 13.02
C PHE A 53 -13.01 0.46 14.33
N GLY A 54 -11.68 0.30 14.28
CA GLY A 54 -10.80 0.42 15.44
C GLY A 54 -10.92 1.79 16.11
N PHE A 55 -11.03 2.86 15.33
CA PHE A 55 -11.25 4.21 15.85
C PHE A 55 -12.59 4.36 16.59
N TYR A 56 -13.68 3.83 16.04
CA TYR A 56 -15.01 4.01 16.63
C TYR A 56 -15.21 3.17 17.91
N PHE A 57 -14.64 1.97 17.98
CA PHE A 57 -14.86 1.04 19.10
C PHE A 57 -13.81 1.15 20.22
N PHE A 58 -12.54 1.35 19.88
CA PHE A 58 -11.43 1.28 20.84
C PHE A 58 -10.73 2.62 21.07
N GLY A 59 -11.14 3.68 20.37
CA GLY A 59 -10.47 4.99 20.42
C GLY A 59 -9.05 4.92 19.85
N ILE A 60 -8.18 5.85 20.27
CA ILE A 60 -6.79 5.91 19.82
C ILE A 60 -5.95 4.92 20.65
N ASN A 61 -5.86 3.67 20.18
CA ASN A 61 -5.03 2.63 20.78
C ASN A 61 -3.93 2.19 19.80
N LEU A 62 -2.75 1.89 20.33
CA LEU A 62 -1.60 1.39 19.55
C LEU A 62 -1.97 0.13 18.76
N LEU A 63 -2.63 -0.84 19.40
CA LEU A 63 -3.01 -2.10 18.75
C LEU A 63 -4.04 -1.90 17.64
N ALA A 64 -4.96 -0.95 17.84
CA ALA A 64 -5.99 -0.60 16.87
C ALA A 64 -5.40 0.03 15.58
N ILE A 65 -4.19 0.60 15.65
CA ILE A 65 -3.48 1.16 14.49
C ILE A 65 -2.46 0.17 13.91
N SER A 66 -1.73 -0.55 14.77
CA SER A 66 -0.67 -1.47 14.34
C SER A 66 -1.19 -2.63 13.50
N ILE A 67 -2.32 -3.24 13.90
CA ILE A 67 -2.88 -4.39 13.18
C ILE A 67 -3.32 -3.99 11.77
N PRO A 68 -4.16 -2.96 11.57
CA PRO A 68 -4.58 -2.58 10.22
C PRO A 68 -3.40 -2.14 9.34
N VAL A 69 -2.45 -1.39 9.90
CA VAL A 69 -1.24 -0.97 9.17
C VAL A 69 -0.42 -2.19 8.70
N ALA A 70 -0.33 -3.26 9.50
CA ALA A 70 0.33 -4.50 9.09
C ALA A 70 -0.35 -5.13 7.87
N PHE A 71 -1.68 -5.23 7.87
CA PHE A 71 -2.45 -5.75 6.74
C PHE A 71 -2.28 -4.90 5.47
N PHE A 72 -2.22 -3.58 5.64
CA PHE A 72 -1.98 -2.67 4.51
C PHE A 72 -0.60 -2.90 3.89
N TYR A 73 0.45 -2.96 4.72
CA TYR A 73 1.80 -3.27 4.25
C TYR A 73 1.89 -4.62 3.54
N PHE A 74 1.15 -5.62 4.03
CA PHE A 74 1.03 -6.92 3.38
C PHE A 74 0.41 -6.79 1.98
N GLY A 75 -0.67 -6.03 1.85
CA GLY A 75 -1.29 -5.73 0.56
C GLY A 75 -0.37 -4.96 -0.38
N VAL A 76 0.37 -3.96 0.11
CA VAL A 76 1.33 -3.17 -0.68
C VAL A 76 2.41 -4.07 -1.27
N SER A 77 2.94 -4.99 -0.48
CA SER A 77 3.98 -5.93 -0.91
C SER A 77 3.51 -6.89 -2.02
N PHE A 78 2.20 -7.16 -2.09
CA PHE A 78 1.62 -7.89 -3.21
C PHE A 78 1.40 -7.02 -4.45
N VAL A 79 0.89 -5.82 -4.29
CA VAL A 79 0.55 -4.96 -5.43
C VAL A 79 1.80 -4.40 -6.12
N PHE A 80 2.78 -3.94 -5.35
CA PHE A 80 3.94 -3.21 -5.83
C PHE A 80 4.81 -4.00 -6.83
N PRO A 81 5.42 -5.16 -6.47
CA PRO A 81 6.30 -5.90 -7.37
C PRO A 81 5.56 -6.44 -8.61
N ASN A 82 4.29 -6.82 -8.46
CA ASN A 82 3.47 -7.32 -9.57
C ASN A 82 3.13 -6.22 -10.58
N SER A 83 2.77 -5.03 -10.09
CA SER A 83 2.50 -3.88 -10.96
C SER A 83 3.79 -3.38 -11.62
N PHE A 84 4.88 -3.32 -10.85
CA PHE A 84 6.19 -2.90 -11.33
C PHE A 84 6.70 -3.81 -12.46
N ALA A 85 6.68 -5.13 -12.26
CA ALA A 85 7.09 -6.09 -13.29
C ALA A 85 6.28 -5.92 -14.60
N LYS A 86 4.95 -5.78 -14.49
CA LYS A 86 4.08 -5.56 -15.67
C LYS A 86 4.37 -4.25 -16.38
N ALA A 87 4.55 -3.15 -15.64
CA ALA A 87 4.80 -1.84 -16.21
C ALA A 87 6.17 -1.74 -16.90
N PHE A 88 7.18 -2.43 -16.36
CA PHE A 88 8.56 -2.40 -16.87
C PHE A 88 8.84 -3.43 -17.97
N THR A 89 7.97 -4.42 -18.18
CA THR A 89 8.13 -5.45 -19.24
C THR A 89 8.47 -4.86 -20.62
N PRO A 90 7.79 -3.83 -21.15
CA PRO A 90 8.13 -3.25 -22.46
C PRO A 90 9.36 -2.33 -22.46
N PHE A 91 9.87 -1.92 -21.30
CA PHE A 91 10.96 -0.94 -21.17
C PHE A 91 12.31 -1.58 -20.84
N GLY A 92 12.47 -2.88 -21.06
CA GLY A 92 13.71 -3.62 -20.74
C GLY A 92 14.97 -3.03 -21.37
N HIS A 93 14.87 -2.51 -22.61
CA HIS A 93 16.02 -1.90 -23.33
C HIS A 93 16.48 -0.56 -22.71
N ILE A 94 15.63 0.10 -21.92
CA ILE A 94 15.94 1.37 -21.23
C ILE A 94 15.71 1.27 -19.72
N ALA A 95 15.90 0.07 -19.15
CA ALA A 95 15.51 -0.25 -17.77
C ALA A 95 16.08 0.72 -16.73
N VAL A 96 17.35 1.13 -16.86
CA VAL A 96 18.00 2.07 -15.92
C VAL A 96 17.35 3.45 -15.98
N THR A 97 17.10 3.96 -17.18
CA THR A 97 16.47 5.29 -17.36
C THR A 97 15.02 5.27 -16.88
N ALA A 98 14.28 4.21 -17.20
CA ALA A 98 12.91 4.01 -16.71
C ALA A 98 12.86 3.89 -15.18
N ALA A 99 13.81 3.20 -14.56
CA ALA A 99 13.89 3.05 -13.11
C ALA A 99 14.22 4.39 -12.42
N ALA A 100 15.15 5.18 -12.98
CA ALA A 100 15.46 6.52 -12.47
C ALA A 100 14.23 7.44 -12.53
N LEU A 101 13.52 7.47 -13.67
CA LEU A 101 12.29 8.25 -13.82
C LEU A 101 11.20 7.79 -12.84
N TYR A 102 11.01 6.48 -12.68
CA TYR A 102 10.07 5.93 -11.72
C TYR A 102 10.39 6.33 -10.28
N GLY A 103 11.67 6.31 -9.88
CA GLY A 103 12.11 6.80 -8.59
C GLY A 103 11.75 8.28 -8.38
N CYS A 104 12.05 9.13 -9.37
CA CYS A 104 11.67 10.54 -9.34
C CYS A 104 10.15 10.73 -9.19
N LEU A 105 9.34 9.99 -9.96
CA LEU A 105 7.88 10.05 -9.88
C LEU A 105 7.36 9.56 -8.53
N GLN A 106 7.95 8.50 -7.96
CA GLN A 106 7.59 7.98 -6.64
C GLN A 106 7.88 9.02 -5.55
N THR A 107 9.05 9.64 -5.58
CA THR A 107 9.41 10.71 -4.63
C THR A 107 8.52 11.92 -4.78
N LEU A 108 8.22 12.36 -6.01
CA LEU A 108 7.26 13.44 -6.26
C LEU A 108 5.88 13.12 -5.69
N GLY A 109 5.39 11.90 -5.91
CA GLY A 109 4.13 11.43 -5.33
C GLY A 109 4.13 11.46 -3.79
N ALA A 110 5.25 11.06 -3.17
CA ALA A 110 5.42 11.12 -1.72
C ALA A 110 5.42 12.57 -1.19
N VAL A 111 6.10 13.50 -1.89
CA VAL A 111 6.11 14.92 -1.54
C VAL A 111 4.72 15.54 -1.65
N ILE A 112 4.00 15.29 -2.76
CA ILE A 112 2.64 15.81 -2.95
C ILE A 112 1.70 15.27 -1.87
N THR A 113 1.75 13.96 -1.61
CA THR A 113 0.90 13.32 -0.59
C THR A 113 1.23 13.83 0.81
N GLY A 114 2.51 14.00 1.14
CA GLY A 114 2.95 14.56 2.41
C GLY A 114 2.54 16.02 2.58
N TYR A 115 2.64 16.83 1.52
CA TYR A 115 2.20 18.22 1.52
C TYR A 115 0.69 18.33 1.78
N ILE A 116 -0.14 17.54 1.06
CA ILE A 116 -1.59 17.47 1.30
C ILE A 116 -1.88 17.02 2.73
N SER A 117 -1.15 16.02 3.23
CA SER A 117 -1.33 15.48 4.58
C SER A 117 -1.02 16.52 5.66
N SER A 118 -0.12 17.47 5.40
CA SER A 118 0.21 18.55 6.35
C SER A 118 -0.94 19.51 6.61
N TYR A 119 -1.93 19.60 5.71
CA TYR A 119 -3.13 20.42 5.90
C TYR A 119 -4.22 19.71 6.70
N ILE A 120 -4.10 18.39 6.90
CA ILE A 120 -5.11 17.61 7.62
C ILE A 120 -4.76 17.64 9.12
N PRO A 121 -5.70 18.02 10.01
CA PRO A 121 -5.44 18.04 11.45
C PRO A 121 -5.00 16.68 11.99
N ASN A 122 -3.81 16.62 12.59
CA ASN A 122 -3.19 15.40 13.15
C ASN A 122 -3.79 14.95 14.50
N ASN A 123 -5.00 15.39 14.84
CA ASN A 123 -5.56 15.14 16.16
C ASN A 123 -5.93 13.66 16.35
N ASN A 124 -6.28 12.94 15.27
CA ASN A 124 -6.86 11.60 15.31
C ASN A 124 -6.24 10.66 14.26
N GLN A 125 -6.49 9.34 14.36
CA GLN A 125 -6.11 8.32 13.35
C GLN A 125 -6.98 8.32 12.08
N LEU A 126 -7.98 9.20 12.00
CA LEU A 126 -8.96 9.27 10.93
C LEU A 126 -8.39 9.70 9.55
N PRO A 127 -7.46 10.68 9.46
CA PRO A 127 -6.77 11.03 8.22
C PRO A 127 -6.05 9.84 7.59
N LEU A 128 -5.39 9.03 8.42
CA LEU A 128 -4.66 7.84 7.97
C LEU A 128 -5.62 6.81 7.37
N ALA A 129 -6.77 6.59 8.00
CA ALA A 129 -7.81 5.69 7.49
C ALA A 129 -8.37 6.15 6.15
N ILE A 130 -8.62 7.45 5.97
CA ILE A 130 -9.08 8.01 4.70
C ILE A 130 -8.04 7.72 3.61
N ILE A 131 -6.77 8.03 3.84
CA ILE A 131 -5.69 7.82 2.87
C ILE A 131 -5.56 6.33 2.51
N MET A 132 -5.63 5.45 3.51
CA MET A 132 -5.53 3.99 3.31
C MET A 132 -6.73 3.40 2.56
N ILE A 133 -7.85 4.12 2.44
CA ILE A 133 -9.00 3.70 1.62
C ILE A 133 -8.92 4.34 0.23
N THR A 134 -8.62 5.64 0.14
CA THR A 134 -8.64 6.37 -1.13
C THR A 134 -7.54 5.91 -2.08
N VAL A 135 -6.32 5.67 -1.58
CA VAL A 135 -5.17 5.31 -2.41
C VAL A 135 -5.34 3.93 -3.09
N PRO A 136 -5.73 2.85 -2.38
CA PRO A 136 -6.03 1.57 -3.03
C PRO A 136 -7.22 1.66 -3.99
N THR A 137 -8.23 2.48 -3.69
CA THR A 137 -9.37 2.71 -4.59
C THR A 137 -8.93 3.32 -5.90
N LEU A 138 -8.09 4.37 -5.85
CA LEU A 138 -7.50 4.99 -7.02
C LEU A 138 -6.64 4.00 -7.81
N SER A 139 -5.80 3.21 -7.13
CA SER A 139 -4.98 2.16 -7.77
C SER A 139 -5.83 1.15 -8.53
N TRP A 140 -6.92 0.67 -7.92
CA TRP A 140 -7.84 -0.28 -8.54
C TRP A 140 -8.61 0.32 -9.72
N LEU A 141 -9.06 1.57 -9.61
CA LEU A 141 -9.73 2.30 -10.70
C LEU A 141 -8.80 2.48 -11.90
N ILE A 142 -7.56 2.92 -11.68
CA ILE A 142 -6.57 3.08 -12.75
C ILE A 142 -6.32 1.73 -13.44
N TYR A 143 -6.19 0.65 -12.67
CA TYR A 143 -6.01 -0.68 -13.25
C TYR A 143 -7.20 -1.08 -14.14
N LYS A 144 -8.43 -0.81 -13.70
CA LYS A 144 -9.63 -1.08 -14.51
C LYS A 144 -9.64 -0.27 -15.79
N VAL A 145 -9.38 1.04 -15.72
CA VAL A 145 -9.34 1.92 -16.91
C VAL A 145 -8.28 1.45 -17.91
N LEU A 146 -7.08 1.11 -17.44
CA LEU A 146 -6.00 0.59 -18.30
C LEU A 146 -6.35 -0.76 -18.94
N LYS A 147 -7.11 -1.61 -18.26
CA LYS A 147 -7.58 -2.88 -18.81
C LYS A 147 -8.68 -2.69 -19.85
N LEU A 148 -9.55 -1.69 -19.68
CA LEU A 148 -10.64 -1.35 -20.60
C LEU A 148 -10.14 -0.74 -21.91
N ASN A 149 -9.13 0.12 -21.88
CA ASN A 149 -8.54 0.74 -23.08
C ASN A 149 -7.67 -0.21 -23.94
N LYS A 150 -7.49 -1.47 -23.52
CA LYS A 150 -6.75 -2.50 -24.27
C LYS A 150 -7.68 -3.52 -24.95
N LEU A 151 -8.99 -3.24 -25.04
CA LEU A 151 -10.01 -3.98 -25.79
C LEU A 151 -10.50 -3.10 -26.95
#